data_AF-A0AA97E0J1-F1
#
_entry.id   AF-A0AA97E0J1-F1
#
_cell.length_a   1.000
_cell.length_b   1.000
_cell.length_c   1.000
_cell.angle_alpha   90.00
_cell.angle_beta   90.00
_cell.angle_gamma   90.00
#
_symmetry.space_group_name_H-M   'P 1'
#
loop_
_entity.id
_entity.type
_entity.pdbx_description
1 polymer ?
#
loop_
_entity_poly.entity_id
_entity_poly.type
_entity_poly.pdbx_seq_one_letter_code
_entity_poly.pdbx_strand_id
1 'polypeptide(L)' 'MSSPEFANFLHTSAHTLENWEQGSSAAPNGQAITLLRLVQRHLEMLLYIAEL' A
#
# COMPACT_ATOMS: atom_id res chain seq x y z
N MET A 1 -1.97 12.98 -0.58
CA MET A 1 -2.49 11.61 -0.68
C MET A 1 -3.16 11.27 0.62
N SER A 2 -4.41 10.84 0.56
CA SER A 2 -5.22 10.36 1.67
C SER A 2 -5.08 8.84 1.81
N SER A 3 -5.37 8.27 2.99
CA SER A 3 -5.32 6.81 3.20
C SER A 3 -6.18 6.01 2.21
N PRO A 4 -7.41 6.45 1.83
CA PRO A 4 -8.19 5.76 0.80
C PRO A 4 -7.54 5.78 -0.59
N GLU A 5 -6.91 6.90 -0.98
CA GLU A 5 -6.16 6.98 -2.24
C GLU A 5 -4.96 6.03 -2.23
N PHE A 6 -4.26 5.93 -1.09
CA PHE A 6 -3.13 5.00 -0.95
C PHE A 6 -3.56 3.54 -0.96
N ALA A 7 -4.70 3.22 -0.32
CA ALA A 7 -5.25 1.88 -0.35
C ALA A 7 -5.58 1.43 -1.79
N ASN A 8 -6.12 2.34 -2.61
CA ASN A 8 -6.37 2.08 -4.02
C ASN A 8 -5.08 1.77 -4.80
N PHE A 9 -3.99 2.50 -4.57
CA PHE A 9 -2.70 2.20 -5.19
C PHE A 9 -2.16 0.82 -4.80
N LEU A 10 -2.43 0.36 -3.58
CA LEU A 10 -2.03 -0.97 -3.13
C LEU A 10 -3.05 -2.06 -3.50
N HIS A 11 -4.08 -1.73 -4.27
CA HIS A 11 -5.23 -2.58 -4.59
C HIS A 11 -5.80 -3.30 -3.34
N THR A 12 -5.93 -2.55 -2.25
CA THR A 12 -6.45 -3.03 -0.97
C THR A 12 -7.58 -2.13 -0.47
N SER A 13 -8.35 -2.58 0.52
CA SER A 13 -9.38 -1.74 1.13
C SER A 13 -8.77 -0.76 2.14
N ALA A 14 -9.39 0.41 2.32
CA ALA A 14 -8.97 1.36 3.36
C ALA A 14 -8.96 0.72 4.77
N HIS A 15 -9.94 -0.16 5.05
CA HIS A 15 -10.01 -0.92 6.29
C HIS A 15 -8.83 -1.91 6.45
N THR A 16 -8.41 -2.58 5.37
CA THR A 16 -7.24 -3.47 5.40
C THR A 16 -5.95 -2.68 5.64
N LEU A 17 -5.80 -1.53 4.97
CA LEU A 17 -4.67 -0.63 5.19
C LEU A 17 -4.61 -0.13 6.63
N GLU A 18 -5.76 0.28 7.19
CA GLU A 18 -5.87 0.71 8.58
C GLU A 18 -5.45 -0.42 9.56
N ASN A 19 -5.86 -1.66 9.28
CA ASN A 19 -5.42 -2.81 10.09
C ASN A 19 -3.90 -3.00 10.06
N TRP A 20 -3.24 -2.76 8.91
CA TRP A 20 -1.79 -2.82 8.80
C TRP A 20 -1.10 -1.70 9.58
N GLU A 21 -1.62 -0.47 9.49
CA GLU A 21 -1.10 0.70 10.20
C GLU A 21 -1.23 0.57 11.73
N GLN A 22 -2.33 -0.02 12.20
CA GLN A 22 -2.59 -0.24 13.62
C GLN A 22 -1.84 -1.46 14.18
N GLY A 23 -1.20 -2.27 13.33
CA GLY A 23 -0.56 -3.51 13.75
C GLY A 23 -1.54 -4.55 14.31
N SER A 24 -2.81 -4.45 13.88
CA SER A 24 -3.91 -5.33 14.29
C SER A 24 -3.83 -6.69 13.57
N SER A 25 -4.90 -7.49 13.65
CA SER A 25 -5.06 -8.90 13.24
C SER A 25 -4.55 -9.34 11.85
N ALA A 26 -4.08 -8.42 11.01
CA ALA A 26 -3.56 -8.72 9.68
C ALA A 26 -2.29 -7.91 9.39
N ALA A 27 -1.23 -8.59 8.96
CA ALA A 27 -0.04 -7.96 8.39
C ALA A 27 -0.15 -7.91 6.86
N PRO A 28 0.55 -6.97 6.18
CA PRO A 28 0.64 -7.00 4.72
C PRO A 28 1.27 -8.32 4.25
N ASN A 29 0.77 -8.88 3.14
CA ASN A 29 1.38 -10.05 2.53
C ASN A 29 2.73 -9.72 1.88
N GLY A 30 3.50 -10.75 1.48
CA GLY A 30 4.85 -10.57 0.93
C GLY A 30 4.93 -9.65 -0.29
N GLN A 31 3.91 -9.67 -1.16
CA GLN A 31 3.81 -8.79 -2.32
C GLN A 31 3.59 -7.33 -1.90
N ALA A 32 2.65 -7.08 -0.98
CA ALA A 32 2.39 -5.75 -0.43
C ALA A 32 3.63 -5.19 0.28
N ILE A 33 4.34 -5.99 1.08
CA ILE A 33 5.61 -5.59 1.70
C ILE A 33 6.64 -5.20 0.64
N THR A 34 6.73 -5.95 -0.45
CA THR A 34 7.66 -5.66 -1.56
C THR A 34 7.32 -4.32 -2.20
N LEU A 35 6.06 -4.08 -2.54
CA LEU A 35 5.60 -2.82 -3.13
C LEU A 35 5.81 -1.62 -2.19
N LEU A 36 5.48 -1.77 -0.90
CA LEU A 36 5.70 -0.73 0.11
C LEU A 36 7.18 -0.34 0.21
N ARG A 37 8.09 -1.31 0.25
CA ARG A 37 9.54 -1.06 0.28
C ARG A 37 10.06 -0.44 -1.01
N LEU A 38 9.51 -0.86 -2.15
CA LEU A 38 9.89 -0.34 -3.46
C LEU A 38 9.50 1.14 -3.57
N VAL A 39 8.25 1.48 -3.25
CA VAL A 39 7.73 2.85 -3.24
C VAL A 39 8.47 3.74 -2.23
N GLN A 40 8.84 3.20 -1.07
CA GLN A 40 9.63 3.94 -0.07
C GLN A 40 10.98 4.42 -0.62
N ARG A 41 11.60 3.64 -1.52
CA ARG A 41 12.91 3.96 -2.11
C ARG A 41 12.80 4.70 -3.45
N HIS A 42 11.71 4.47 -4.18
CA HIS A 42 11.45 4.95 -5.53
C HIS A 42 10.01 5.48 -5.60
N LEU A 43 9.79 6.74 -5.19
CA LEU A 43 8.44 7.34 -5.15
C LEU A 43 7.80 7.39 -6.55
N GLU A 44 8.61 7.45 -7.61
CA GLU A 44 8.15 7.37 -9.00
C GLU A 44 7.38 6.08 -9.33
N MET A 45 7.60 5.01 -8.56
CA MET A 45 6.89 3.74 -8.75
C MET A 45 5.39 3.85 -8.51
N LEU A 46 4.93 4.83 -7.73
CA LEU A 46 3.50 5.08 -7.56
C LEU A 46 2.80 5.45 -8.86
N LEU A 47 3.50 6.13 -9.79
CA LEU A 47 2.93 6.50 -11.08
C LEU A 47 2.74 5.26 -11.95
N TYR A 48 3.71 4.35 -11.99
CA TYR A 48 3.56 3.10 -12.74
C TYR A 48 2.46 2.21 -12.17
N ILE A 49 2.33 2.15 -10.83
CA ILE A 49 1.25 1.39 -10.19
C ILE A 49 -0.12 2.01 -10.48
N ALA A 50 -0.21 3.33 -10.57
CA ALA A 50 -1.45 4.04 -10.93
C ALA A 50 -1.95 3.74 -12.35
N GLU A 51 -1.06 3.33 -13.25
CA GLU A 51 -1.35 3.04 -14.65
C GLU A 51 -1.71 1.55 -14.90
N LEU A 52 -1.64 0.69 -13.87
CA LEU A 52 -2.03 -0.72 -13.92
C LEU A 52 -3.54 -0.91 -13.71
#